data_AF-A0A3N6H5R5-F1
#
_entry.id   AF-A0A3N6H5R5-F1
#
_cell.length_a   1.000
_cell.length_b   1.000
_cell.length_c   1.000
_cell.angle_alpha   90.00
_cell.angle_beta   90.00
_cell.angle_gamma   90.00
#
_symmetry.space_group_name_H-M   'P 1'
#
loop_
_entity.id
_entity.type
_entity.pdbx_description
1 polymer ?
#
loop_
_entity_poly.entity_id
_entity_poly.type
_entity_poly.pdbx_seq_one_letter_code
_entity_poly.pdbx_strand_id
1 'polypeptide(L)'
;MVRRPVAFVAAIVLFVEAVGIVLINGILATVVKNQTMSLAGMDPAVMSNGTWAMGGFFGLYLLLCGLFLLLAGIRDRAPGRFARIVLIVCAVVHAVLGALTVGLVGWAAFASMMVVLGLIVLTLVAYGTRPDGPADEPADGAGAGAPAPV
;
A
#
# COMPACT_ATOMS: atom_id res chain seq x y z
N MET A 1 16.63 -14.48 4.37
CA MET A 1 17.27 -14.07 3.09
C MET A 1 16.28 -13.39 2.14
N VAL A 2 15.01 -13.84 2.10
CA VAL A 2 13.99 -13.38 1.13
C VAL A 2 13.48 -11.94 1.36
N ARG A 3 13.48 -11.43 2.60
CA ARG A 3 12.89 -10.13 2.94
C ARG A 3 13.49 -8.94 2.18
N ARG A 4 14.82 -8.87 2.03
CA ARG A 4 15.50 -7.73 1.36
C ARG A 4 15.20 -7.72 -0.15
N PRO A 5 15.43 -8.82 -0.90
CA PRO A 5 15.06 -8.88 -2.31
C PRO A 5 13.60 -8.50 -2.57
N VAL A 6 12.66 -9.04 -1.78
CA VAL A 6 11.23 -8.74 -1.95
C VAL A 6 10.95 -7.26 -1.75
N ALA A 7 11.54 -6.62 -0.72
CA ALA A 7 11.36 -5.19 -0.50
C ALA A 7 11.90 -4.33 -1.65
N PHE A 8 13.05 -4.70 -2.23
CA PHE A 8 13.60 -4.00 -3.40
C PHE A 8 12.73 -4.18 -4.64
N VAL A 9 12.28 -5.41 -4.92
CA VAL A 9 11.39 -5.69 -6.05
C VAL A 9 10.07 -4.93 -5.90
N ALA A 10 9.46 -4.98 -4.72
CA ALA A 10 8.23 -4.26 -4.42
C ALA A 10 8.41 -2.74 -4.59
N ALA A 11 9.53 -2.18 -4.12
CA ALA A 11 9.83 -0.75 -4.30
C ALA A 11 9.93 -0.36 -5.78
N ILE A 12 10.67 -1.14 -6.58
CA ILE A 12 10.83 -0.89 -8.02
C ILE A 12 9.46 -0.94 -8.72
N VAL A 13 8.65 -1.96 -8.41
CA VAL A 13 7.30 -2.11 -8.99
C VAL A 13 6.44 -0.90 -8.66
N LEU A 14 6.40 -0.46 -7.39
CA LEU A 14 5.63 0.72 -6.99
C LEU A 14 6.12 2.02 -7.65
N PHE A 15 7.43 2.16 -7.91
CA PHE A 15 7.94 3.31 -8.67
C PHE A 15 7.49 3.27 -10.13
N VAL A 16 7.51 2.10 -10.77
CA VAL A 16 7.01 1.93 -12.13
C VAL A 16 5.51 2.24 -12.19
N GLU A 17 4.73 1.77 -11.22
CA GLU A 17 3.30 2.07 -11.14
C GLU A 17 3.02 3.55 -10.87
N ALA A 18 3.82 4.21 -10.03
CA ALA A 18 3.70 5.65 -9.80
C ALA A 18 3.84 6.42 -11.12
N VAL A 19 4.84 6.09 -11.93
CA VAL A 19 5.04 6.67 -13.27
C VAL A 19 3.87 6.33 -14.19
N GLY A 20 3.46 5.06 -14.24
CA GLY A 20 2.33 4.60 -15.05
C GLY A 20 1.03 5.34 -14.74
N ILE A 21 0.69 5.51 -13.46
CA ILE A 21 -0.50 6.22 -12.99
C ILE A 21 -0.48 7.69 -13.41
N VAL A 22 0.65 8.38 -13.24
CA VAL A 22 0.79 9.79 -13.64
C VAL A 22 0.66 9.93 -15.15
N LEU A 23 1.29 9.04 -15.93
CA LEU A 23 1.21 9.07 -17.39
C LEU A 23 -0.21 8.80 -17.89
N ILE A 24 -0.88 7.75 -17.39
CA ILE A 24 -2.25 7.41 -17.79
C ILE A 24 -3.21 8.55 -17.46
N ASN A 25 -3.13 9.11 -16.24
CA ASN A 25 -3.99 10.23 -15.85
C ASN A 25 -3.65 11.50 -16.64
N GLY A 26 -2.38 11.79 -16.91
CA GLY A 26 -1.96 12.94 -17.71
C GLY A 26 -2.48 12.86 -19.15
N ILE A 27 -2.40 11.68 -19.76
CA ILE A 27 -2.99 11.42 -21.09
C ILE A 27 -4.49 11.62 -21.04
N LEU A 28 -5.19 11.00 -20.09
CA LEU A 28 -6.64 11.10 -19.96
C LEU A 28 -7.09 12.56 -19.73
N ALA A 29 -6.41 13.29 -18.86
CA ALA A 29 -6.68 14.70 -18.59
C ALA A 29 -6.51 15.57 -19.85
N THR A 30 -5.45 15.32 -20.63
CA THR A 30 -5.18 16.03 -21.89
C THR A 30 -6.24 15.72 -22.94
N VAL A 31 -6.64 14.45 -23.06
CA VAL A 31 -7.70 14.03 -24.00
C VAL A 31 -9.03 14.66 -23.60
N VAL A 32 -9.42 14.59 -22.33
CA VAL A 32 -10.67 15.18 -21.81
C VAL A 32 -10.70 16.69 -22.06
N LYS A 33 -9.60 17.40 -21.79
CA LYS A 33 -9.51 18.84 -22.04
C LYS A 33 -9.71 19.21 -23.52
N ASN A 34 -9.27 18.35 -24.43
CA ASN A 34 -9.41 18.56 -25.87
C ASN A 34 -10.76 18.08 -26.44
N GLN A 35 -11.56 17.36 -25.65
CA GLN A 35 -12.91 16.97 -26.03
C GLN A 35 -13.85 18.11 -25.60
N THR A 36 -14.38 18.88 -26.55
CA THR A 36 -15.40 19.92 -26.32
C THR A 36 -16.76 19.30 -26.00
N MET A 37 -16.83 18.48 -24.94
CA MET A 37 -18.01 17.76 -24.49
C MET A 37 -18.22 18.04 -23.01
N SER A 38 -19.29 18.75 -22.69
CA SER A 38 -19.76 18.88 -21.31
C SER A 38 -20.38 17.54 -20.89
N LEU A 39 -19.78 16.89 -19.88
CA LEU A 39 -20.35 15.69 -19.28
C LEU A 39 -21.37 16.13 -18.24
N ALA A 40 -22.67 16.09 -18.59
CA ALA A 40 -23.78 16.49 -17.72
C ALA A 40 -23.68 17.94 -17.19
N GLY A 41 -23.15 18.88 -17.99
CA GLY A 41 -22.99 20.28 -17.60
C GLY A 41 -21.66 20.60 -16.91
N MET A 42 -20.83 19.59 -16.60
CA MET A 42 -19.51 19.79 -16.01
C MET A 42 -18.52 20.27 -17.06
N ASP A 43 -17.82 21.35 -16.72
CA ASP A 43 -16.75 21.91 -17.54
C ASP A 43 -15.59 20.90 -17.70
N PRO A 44 -15.18 20.56 -18.94
CA PRO A 44 -14.02 19.73 -19.22
C PRO A 44 -12.74 20.18 -18.51
N ALA A 45 -12.58 21.48 -18.25
CA ALA A 45 -11.43 21.99 -17.50
C ALA A 45 -11.42 21.50 -16.05
N VAL A 46 -12.58 21.43 -15.40
CA VAL A 46 -12.70 20.90 -14.03
C VAL A 46 -12.40 19.40 -14.01
N MET A 47 -12.92 18.66 -14.99
CA MET A 47 -12.66 17.23 -15.12
C MET A 47 -11.17 16.94 -15.36
N SER A 48 -10.55 17.64 -16.31
CA SER A 48 -9.11 17.55 -16.60
C SER A 48 -8.24 17.89 -15.37
N ASN A 49 -8.55 18.98 -14.66
CA ASN A 49 -7.80 19.36 -13.47
C ASN A 49 -7.94 18.33 -12.36
N GLY A 50 -9.15 17.77 -12.19
CA GLY A 50 -9.40 16.66 -11.26
C GLY A 50 -8.57 15.43 -11.61
N THR A 51 -8.51 15.02 -12.89
CA THR A 51 -7.71 13.89 -13.36
C THR A 51 -6.21 14.12 -13.14
N TRP A 52 -5.70 15.33 -13.40
CA TRP A 52 -4.31 15.69 -13.09
C TRP A 52 -4.00 15.62 -11.60
N ALA A 53 -4.88 16.19 -10.76
CA ALA A 53 -4.72 16.16 -9.31
C ALA A 53 -4.75 14.72 -8.76
N MET A 54 -5.69 13.90 -9.24
CA MET A 54 -5.80 12.48 -8.92
C MET A 54 -4.51 11.74 -9.30
N GLY A 55 -4.04 11.89 -10.54
CA GLY A 55 -2.81 11.26 -11.02
C GLY A 55 -1.59 11.66 -10.21
N GLY A 56 -1.42 12.96 -9.93
CA GLY A 56 -0.32 13.47 -9.11
C GLY A 56 -0.36 12.95 -7.67
N PHE A 57 -1.54 12.94 -7.05
CA PHE A 57 -1.73 12.45 -5.69
C PHE A 57 -1.41 10.95 -5.57
N PHE A 58 -1.98 10.11 -6.44
CA PHE A 58 -1.71 8.68 -6.41
C PHE A 58 -0.26 8.35 -6.80
N GLY A 59 0.31 9.08 -7.77
CA GLY A 59 1.72 8.94 -8.13
C GLY A 59 2.65 9.23 -6.95
N LEU A 60 2.43 10.35 -6.24
CA LEU A 60 3.20 10.71 -5.06
C LEU A 60 3.01 9.69 -3.92
N TYR A 61 1.78 9.23 -3.72
CA TYR A 61 1.46 8.22 -2.73
C TYR A 61 2.19 6.89 -2.97
N LEU A 62 2.18 6.39 -4.22
CA LEU A 62 2.89 5.17 -4.60
C LEU A 62 4.41 5.35 -4.49
N LEU A 63 4.94 6.52 -4.86
CA LEU A 63 6.34 6.86 -4.69
C LEU A 63 6.76 6.87 -3.20
N LEU A 64 5.93 7.42 -2.32
CA LEU A 64 6.13 7.38 -0.87
C LEU A 64 6.15 5.93 -0.35
N CYS A 65 5.21 5.10 -0.80
CA CYS A 65 5.15 3.68 -0.44
C CYS A 65 6.42 2.93 -0.91
N GLY A 66 6.82 3.13 -2.17
CA GLY A 66 8.05 2.55 -2.72
C GLY A 66 9.29 2.98 -1.94
N LEU A 67 9.35 4.24 -1.51
CA LEU A 67 10.44 4.74 -0.68
C LEU A 67 10.48 4.05 0.69
N PHE A 68 9.34 3.82 1.34
CA PHE A 68 9.32 3.08 2.60
C PHE A 68 9.82 1.63 2.45
N LEU A 69 9.44 0.94 1.37
CA LEU A 69 9.92 -0.41 1.09
C LEU A 69 11.42 -0.42 0.76
N LEU A 70 11.89 0.55 -0.03
CA LEU A 70 13.30 0.73 -0.36
C LEU A 70 14.14 0.95 0.91
N LEU A 71 13.69 1.86 1.78
CA LEU A 71 14.36 2.13 3.06
C LEU A 71 14.36 0.90 3.97
N ALA A 72 13.29 0.11 4.00
CA ALA A 72 13.24 -1.14 4.74
C ALA A 72 14.26 -2.17 4.19
N GLY A 73 14.37 -2.30 2.86
CA GLY A 73 15.36 -3.18 2.22
C GLY A 73 16.82 -2.76 2.45
N ILE A 74 17.09 -1.44 2.40
CA ILE A 74 18.42 -0.86 2.67
C ILE A 74 18.81 -1.06 4.14
N ARG A 75 17.95 -0.64 5.08
CA ARG A 75 18.22 -0.69 6.52
C ARG A 75 18.06 -2.08 7.13
N ASP A 76 17.44 -2.99 6.38
CA ASP A 76 17.02 -4.33 6.83
C ASP A 76 16.28 -4.31 8.18
N ARG A 77 15.50 -3.26 8.41
CA ARG A 77 14.74 -3.02 9.64
C ARG A 77 13.26 -2.89 9.31
N ALA A 78 12.42 -3.35 10.24
CA ALA A 78 10.98 -3.22 10.14
C ALA A 78 10.55 -1.75 9.88
N PRO A 79 9.58 -1.52 8.99
CA PRO A 79 9.01 -0.20 8.80
C PRO A 79 8.34 0.27 10.10
N GLY A 80 8.54 1.55 10.44
CA GLY A 80 7.88 2.15 11.61
C GLY A 80 6.35 2.15 11.48
N ARG A 81 5.64 2.41 12.58
CA ARG A 81 4.16 2.34 12.64
C ARG A 81 3.47 3.15 11.55
N PHE A 82 3.93 4.38 11.30
CA PHE A 82 3.39 5.24 10.25
C PHE A 82 3.57 4.62 8.85
N ALA A 83 4.78 4.19 8.50
CA ALA A 83 5.06 3.54 7.23
C ALA A 83 4.22 2.26 7.05
N ARG A 84 4.04 1.48 8.12
CA ARG A 84 3.20 0.28 8.11
C ARG A 84 1.73 0.60 7.80
N ILE A 85 1.16 1.63 8.44
CA ILE A 85 -0.22 2.07 8.15
C ILE A 85 -0.36 2.48 6.68
N VAL A 86 0.56 3.30 6.18
CA VAL A 86 0.57 3.74 4.78
C VAL A 86 0.63 2.56 3.81
N LEU A 87 1.52 1.59 4.06
CA LEU A 87 1.64 0.39 3.22
C LEU A 87 0.40 -0.51 3.31
N ILE A 88 -0.26 -0.61 4.47
CA ILE A 88 -1.52 -1.35 4.61
C ILE A 88 -2.63 -0.67 3.79
N VAL A 89 -2.76 0.65 3.87
CA VAL A 89 -3.72 1.39 3.03
C VAL A 89 -3.42 1.14 1.55
N CYS A 90 -2.15 1.11 1.15
CA CYS A 90 -1.74 0.82 -0.22
C CYS A 90 -2.18 -0.59 -0.64
N ALA A 91 -1.97 -1.59 0.22
CA ALA A 91 -2.42 -2.96 -0.02
C ALA A 91 -3.96 -3.03 -0.18
N VAL A 92 -4.72 -2.35 0.68
CA VAL A 92 -6.18 -2.32 0.59
C VAL A 92 -6.63 -1.71 -0.74
N VAL A 93 -6.03 -0.59 -1.16
CA VAL A 93 -6.33 0.04 -2.46
C VAL A 93 -6.05 -0.94 -3.62
N HIS A 94 -4.92 -1.64 -3.61
CA HIS A 94 -4.60 -2.63 -4.65
C HIS A 94 -5.56 -3.83 -4.65
N ALA A 95 -6.03 -4.27 -3.47
CA ALA A 95 -7.02 -5.34 -3.38
C ALA A 95 -8.36 -4.90 -4.01
N VAL A 96 -8.82 -3.68 -3.71
CA VAL A 96 -10.03 -3.11 -4.31
C VAL A 96 -9.88 -2.96 -5.82
N LEU A 97 -8.76 -2.37 -6.29
CA LEU A 97 -8.48 -2.24 -7.72
C LEU A 97 -8.40 -3.61 -8.41
N GLY A 98 -7.75 -4.58 -7.77
CA GLY A 98 -7.72 -5.97 -8.23
C GLY A 98 -9.12 -6.52 -8.45
N ALA A 99 -10.00 -6.41 -7.46
CA ALA A 99 -11.39 -6.86 -7.60
C ALA A 99 -12.11 -6.18 -8.78
N LEU A 100 -11.94 -4.86 -8.96
CA LEU A 100 -12.53 -4.12 -10.08
C LEU A 100 -11.98 -4.54 -11.44
N THR A 101 -10.68 -4.86 -11.53
CA THR A 101 -10.05 -5.25 -12.80
C THR A 101 -10.60 -6.55 -13.37
N VAL A 102 -11.13 -7.46 -12.56
CA VAL A 102 -11.74 -8.71 -13.05
C VAL A 102 -12.91 -8.44 -14.00
N GLY A 103 -13.75 -7.45 -13.67
CA GLY A 103 -14.94 -7.11 -14.47
C GLY A 103 -14.71 -6.03 -15.53
N LEU A 104 -13.84 -5.05 -15.25
CA LEU A 104 -13.69 -3.85 -16.11
C LEU A 104 -12.55 -3.93 -17.12
N VAL A 105 -11.52 -4.75 -16.86
CA VAL A 105 -10.27 -4.72 -17.64
C VAL A 105 -9.89 -6.11 -18.15
N GLY A 106 -9.88 -7.12 -17.27
CA GLY A 106 -9.62 -8.51 -17.59
C GLY A 106 -8.63 -9.20 -16.65
N TRP A 107 -8.49 -10.51 -16.82
CA TRP A 107 -7.72 -11.39 -15.94
C TRP A 107 -6.23 -11.05 -15.84
N ALA A 108 -5.61 -10.56 -16.91
CA ALA A 108 -4.20 -10.18 -16.89
C ALA A 108 -3.93 -9.00 -15.94
N ALA A 109 -4.79 -7.98 -15.96
CA ALA A 109 -4.70 -6.82 -15.07
C ALA A 109 -4.95 -7.22 -13.60
N PHE A 110 -5.90 -8.14 -13.37
CA PHE A 110 -6.10 -8.74 -12.06
C PHE A 110 -4.84 -9.46 -11.56
N ALA A 111 -4.23 -10.30 -12.38
CA ALA A 111 -3.01 -11.01 -12.02
C ALA A 111 -1.87 -10.04 -11.67
N SER A 112 -1.68 -8.96 -12.44
CA SER A 112 -0.67 -7.95 -12.12
C SER A 112 -0.95 -7.25 -10.78
N MET A 113 -2.20 -6.88 -10.50
CA MET A 113 -2.59 -6.28 -9.21
C MET A 113 -2.34 -7.24 -8.05
N MET A 114 -2.61 -8.54 -8.23
CA MET A 114 -2.35 -9.56 -7.21
C MET A 114 -0.85 -9.78 -6.96
N VAL A 115 -0.01 -9.68 -7.99
CA VAL A 115 1.46 -9.73 -7.82
C VAL A 115 1.94 -8.54 -6.98
N VAL A 116 1.49 -7.33 -7.30
CA VAL A 116 1.86 -6.11 -6.55
C VAL A 116 1.38 -6.20 -5.09
N LEU A 117 0.10 -6.54 -4.90
CA LEU A 117 -0.48 -6.77 -3.58
C LEU A 117 0.31 -7.82 -2.79
N GLY A 118 0.62 -8.95 -3.42
CA GLY A 118 1.40 -10.03 -2.84
C GLY A 118 2.79 -9.57 -2.41
N LEU A 119 3.48 -8.76 -3.22
CA LEU A 119 4.78 -8.18 -2.88
C LEU A 119 4.70 -7.25 -1.67
N ILE A 120 3.69 -6.38 -1.60
CA ILE A 120 3.48 -5.46 -0.46
C ILE A 120 3.23 -6.28 0.81
N VAL A 121 2.27 -7.21 0.77
CA VAL A 121 1.90 -8.06 1.92
C VAL A 121 3.06 -8.94 2.35
N LEU A 122 3.75 -9.58 1.41
CA LEU A 122 4.93 -10.41 1.71
C LEU A 122 6.01 -9.57 2.38
N THR A 123 6.22 -8.31 1.97
CA THR A 123 7.17 -7.42 2.63
C THR A 123 6.72 -7.09 4.05
N LEU A 124 5.44 -6.74 4.24
CA LEU A 124 4.87 -6.43 5.56
C LEU A 124 4.94 -7.61 6.53
N VAL A 125 4.72 -8.83 6.06
CA VAL A 125 4.83 -10.07 6.84
C VAL A 125 6.30 -10.37 7.14
N ALA A 126 7.18 -10.28 6.14
CA ALA A 126 8.60 -10.60 6.29
C ALA A 126 9.36 -9.63 7.20
N TYR A 127 8.91 -8.38 7.28
CA TYR A 127 9.42 -7.35 8.20
C TYR A 127 8.50 -7.10 9.40
N GLY A 128 7.45 -7.91 9.57
CA GLY A 128 6.50 -7.77 10.67
C GLY A 128 7.20 -7.89 12.01
N THR A 129 6.83 -7.03 12.96
CA THR A 129 7.27 -7.16 14.34
C THR A 129 6.87 -8.54 14.86
N ARG A 130 7.85 -9.29 15.37
CA ARG A 130 7.59 -10.40 16.29
C ARG A 130 6.65 -9.85 17.38
N PRO A 131 5.61 -10.58 17.82
CA PRO A 131 4.73 -10.09 18.88
C PRO A 131 5.60 -9.59 20.02
N ASP A 132 5.44 -8.32 20.38
CA ASP A 132 6.10 -7.72 21.53
C ASP A 132 5.56 -8.42 22.77
N GLY A 133 6.25 -9.46 23.26
CA GLY A 133 6.02 -10.08 24.57
C GLY A 133 4.63 -10.71 24.78
N PRO A 134 4.43 -11.46 25.88
CA PRO A 134 3.10 -11.93 26.25
C PRO A 134 2.20 -10.70 26.44
N ALA A 135 0.96 -10.81 25.94
CA ALA A 135 -0.13 -10.01 26.45
C ALA A 135 -0.05 -10.00 27.99
N ASP A 136 -0.33 -8.86 28.61
CA ASP A 136 -0.56 -8.75 30.05
C ASP A 136 -1.42 -9.93 30.53
N GLU A 137 -0.76 -10.96 31.08
CA GLU A 137 -1.42 -11.95 31.91
C GLU A 137 -1.80 -11.22 33.18
N PRO A 138 -3.08 -11.23 33.61
CA PRO A 138 -3.39 -10.88 34.99
C PRO A 138 -2.60 -11.84 35.86
N ALA A 139 -1.82 -11.31 36.81
CA ALA A 139 -1.08 -12.11 37.76
C ALA A 139 -2.03 -12.91 38.67
N ASP A 140 -2.47 -14.08 38.21
CA ASP A 140 -3.04 -15.13 39.05
C ASP A 140 -1.90 -15.81 39.81
N GLY A 141 -1.42 -15.12 40.86
CA GLY A 141 -0.50 -15.66 41.85
C GLY A 141 -1.25 -16.29 43.02
N ALA A 142 -1.91 -17.43 42.79
CA ALA A 142 -2.42 -18.26 43.88
C ALA A 142 -1.35 -19.25 44.38
N GLY A 143 -0.82 -18.98 45.59
CA GLY A 143 -0.64 -20.03 46.61
C GLY A 143 0.74 -20.69 46.80
N ALA A 144 1.39 -20.37 47.92
CA ALA A 144 2.16 -21.28 48.78
C ALA A 144 2.35 -20.51 50.12
N GLY A 145 1.90 -20.90 51.31
CA GLY A 145 1.83 -22.21 51.98
C GLY A 145 2.37 -21.96 53.40
N ALA A 146 1.56 -22.19 54.43
CA ALA A 146 1.72 -21.83 55.87
C ALA A 146 2.86 -22.63 56.60
N PRO A 147 3.03 -22.66 57.97
CA PRO A 147 2.35 -22.00 59.12
C PRO A 147 3.22 -21.56 60.37
N ALA A 148 2.59 -20.85 61.34
CA ALA A 148 2.70 -20.83 62.85
C ALA A 148 4.07 -20.51 63.57
N PRO A 149 4.16 -20.16 64.90
CA PRO A 149 3.21 -20.36 66.01
C PRO A 149 3.08 -19.27 67.13
N VAL A 150 2.12 -19.53 68.05
CA VAL A 150 1.76 -18.96 69.39
C VAL A 150 1.52 -17.46 69.57
#